data_AF-A0A1V2IH71-F1
#
_entry.id   AF-A0A1V2IH71-F1
#
_cell.length_a   1.000
_cell.length_b   1.000
_cell.length_c   1.000
_cell.angle_alpha   90.00
_cell.angle_beta   90.00
_cell.angle_gamma   90.00
#
_symmetry.space_group_name_H-M   'P 1'
#
loop_
_entity.id
_entity.type
_entity.pdbx_description
1 polymer ?
#
loop_
_entity_poly.entity_id
_entity_poly.type
_entity_poly.pdbx_seq_one_letter_code
_entity_poly.pdbx_strand_id
1 'polypeptide(L)'
;MTALAAEVSRQTGEEIAYQDLPPAEFAKALVGFGVPEMFADILAASDAAIAQGEVDSDRRDPNRLIGRATTSLADAVTAAVKG
;
A
#
# COMPACT_ATOMS: atom_id res chain seq x y z
N MET A 1 -0.32 3.00 -7.30
CA MET A 1 0.12 1.69 -6.74
C MET A 1 -0.15 0.49 -7.66
N THR A 2 -0.10 0.64 -8.99
CA THR A 2 -0.43 -0.44 -9.94
C THR A 2 0.43 -1.69 -9.79
N ALA A 3 1.71 -1.53 -9.46
CA ALA A 3 2.62 -2.67 -9.23
C ALA A 3 2.22 -3.54 -8.04
N LEU A 4 1.67 -2.95 -6.96
CA LEU A 4 1.15 -3.71 -5.83
C LEU A 4 -0.10 -4.51 -6.23
N ALA A 5 -1.06 -3.89 -6.90
CA ALA A 5 -2.28 -4.59 -7.36
C ALA A 5 -1.95 -5.75 -8.31
N ALA A 6 -0.98 -5.56 -9.22
CA ALA A 6 -0.49 -6.61 -10.10
C ALA A 6 0.20 -7.75 -9.31
N GLU A 7 0.97 -7.43 -8.26
CA GLU A 7 1.62 -8.40 -7.39
C GLU A 7 0.59 -9.26 -6.64
N VAL A 8 -0.43 -8.63 -6.04
CA VAL A 8 -1.52 -9.35 -5.35
C VAL A 8 -2.29 -10.22 -6.35
N SER A 9 -2.61 -9.68 -7.53
CA SER A 9 -3.29 -10.45 -8.58
C SER A 9 -2.50 -11.70 -8.98
N ARG A 10 -1.18 -11.55 -9.15
CA ARG A 10 -0.30 -12.67 -9.51
C ARG A 10 -0.29 -13.76 -8.43
N GLN A 11 -0.30 -13.38 -7.16
CA GLN A 11 -0.20 -14.33 -6.05
C GLN A 11 -1.53 -14.98 -5.67
N THR A 12 -2.65 -14.28 -5.85
CA THR A 12 -4.01 -14.78 -5.54
C THR A 12 -4.65 -15.52 -6.71
N GLY A 13 -4.25 -15.20 -7.95
CA GLY A 13 -4.90 -15.69 -9.16
C GLY A 13 -6.18 -14.93 -9.54
N GLU A 14 -6.55 -13.92 -8.77
CA GLU A 14 -7.71 -13.06 -9.03
C GLU A 14 -7.29 -11.76 -9.72
N GLU A 15 -8.13 -11.22 -10.61
CA GLU A 15 -7.84 -9.94 -11.25
C GLU A 15 -8.18 -8.78 -10.31
N ILE A 16 -7.14 -8.11 -9.78
CA ILE A 16 -7.26 -7.01 -8.83
C ILE A 16 -6.74 -5.73 -9.49
N ALA A 17 -7.64 -4.78 -9.73
CA ALA A 17 -7.31 -3.49 -10.30
C ALA A 17 -6.96 -2.46 -9.22
N TYR A 18 -5.97 -1.62 -9.49
CA TYR A 18 -5.75 -0.41 -8.71
C TYR A 18 -6.77 0.65 -9.14
N GLN A 19 -7.58 1.12 -8.19
CA GLN A 19 -8.52 2.21 -8.41
C GLN A 19 -8.00 3.47 -7.71
N ASP A 20 -7.55 4.43 -8.50
CA ASP A 20 -7.08 5.73 -8.01
C ASP A 20 -8.29 6.63 -7.76
N LEU A 21 -8.55 6.96 -6.49
CA LEU A 21 -9.69 7.78 -6.09
C LEU A 21 -9.21 9.14 -5.57
N PRO A 22 -9.94 10.23 -5.83
CA PRO A 22 -9.72 11.49 -5.12
C PRO A 22 -9.75 11.28 -3.60
N PRO A 23 -8.92 11.97 -2.79
CA PRO A 23 -8.80 11.69 -1.35
C PRO A 23 -10.13 11.72 -0.59
N ALA A 24 -11.01 12.66 -0.94
CA ALA A 24 -12.35 12.76 -0.32
C ALA A 24 -13.26 11.57 -0.67
N GLU A 25 -13.13 10.99 -1.86
CA GLU A 25 -13.88 9.80 -2.26
C GLU A 25 -13.28 8.54 -1.63
N PHE A 26 -11.95 8.48 -1.52
CA PHE A 26 -11.26 7.39 -0.86
C PHE A 26 -11.60 7.32 0.64
N ALA A 27 -11.57 8.44 1.36
CA ALA A 27 -11.98 8.49 2.77
C ALA A 27 -13.43 8.04 2.96
N LYS A 28 -14.36 8.51 2.11
CA LYS A 28 -15.76 8.06 2.13
C LYS A 28 -15.91 6.56 1.89
N ALA A 29 -15.15 6.01 0.95
CA ALA A 29 -15.16 4.57 0.68
C ALA A 29 -14.69 3.78 1.92
N LEU A 30 -13.58 4.20 2.55
CA LEU A 30 -13.06 3.59 3.78
C LEU A 30 -14.09 3.61 4.92
N VAL A 31 -14.77 4.73 5.13
CA VAL A 31 -15.87 4.82 6.11
C VAL A 31 -17.01 3.87 5.76
N GLY A 32 -17.36 3.76 4.47
CA GLY A 32 -18.35 2.80 3.98
C GLY A 32 -18.00 1.33 4.26
N PHE A 33 -16.70 1.01 4.34
CA PHE A 33 -16.20 -0.31 4.74
C PHE A 33 -16.02 -0.49 6.26
N GLY A 34 -16.42 0.48 7.07
CA GLY A 34 -16.40 0.40 8.53
C GLY A 34 -15.13 0.94 9.19
N VAL A 35 -14.25 1.61 8.44
CA VAL A 35 -13.09 2.31 9.02
C VAL A 35 -13.59 3.57 9.74
N PRO A 36 -13.19 3.84 11.00
CA PRO A 36 -13.60 5.06 11.67
C PRO A 36 -13.10 6.31 10.94
N GLU A 37 -13.92 7.37 10.90
CA GLU A 37 -13.71 8.59 10.11
C GLU A 37 -12.31 9.20 10.28
N MET A 38 -11.86 9.36 11.52
CA MET A 38 -10.51 9.87 11.82
C MET A 38 -9.39 9.05 11.14
N PHE A 39 -9.53 7.71 11.08
CA PHE A 39 -8.54 6.87 10.40
C PHE A 39 -8.68 6.94 8.89
N ALA A 40 -9.90 7.04 8.36
CA ALA A 40 -10.14 7.19 6.93
C ALA A 40 -9.49 8.48 6.38
N ASP A 41 -9.61 9.59 7.12
CA ASP A 41 -8.99 10.86 6.75
C ASP A 41 -7.45 10.78 6.76
N ILE A 42 -6.86 10.15 7.78
CA ILE A 42 -5.41 9.95 7.86
C ILE A 42 -4.90 9.10 6.70
N LEU A 43 -5.61 8.01 6.36
CA LEU A 43 -5.22 7.12 5.27
C LEU A 43 -5.33 7.84 3.91
N ALA A 44 -6.40 8.61 3.68
CA ALA A 44 -6.56 9.35 2.44
C ALA A 44 -5.54 10.49 2.28
N ALA A 45 -5.20 11.19 3.36
CA ALA A 45 -4.15 12.21 3.34
C ALA A 45 -2.78 11.57 3.08
N SER A 46 -2.52 10.39 3.64
CA SER A 46 -1.27 9.64 3.43
C SER A 46 -1.13 9.22 1.96
N ASP A 47 -2.18 8.66 1.35
CA ASP A 47 -2.17 8.26 -0.06
C ASP A 47 -1.91 9.46 -1.00
N ALA A 48 -2.54 10.60 -0.73
CA ALA A 48 -2.29 11.84 -1.46
C ALA A 48 -0.84 12.35 -1.34
N ALA A 49 -0.19 12.15 -0.19
CA ALA A 49 1.22 12.50 0.01
C ALA A 49 2.16 11.51 -0.68
N ILE A 50 1.82 10.22 -0.68
CA ILE A 50 2.56 9.17 -1.41
C ILE A 50 2.57 9.48 -2.91
N ALA A 51 1.45 9.92 -3.47
CA ALA A 51 1.36 10.33 -4.87
C ALA A 51 2.30 11.49 -5.23
N GLN A 52 2.72 12.29 -4.25
CA GLN A 52 3.69 13.38 -4.41
C GLN A 52 5.15 12.94 -4.22
N GLY A 53 5.40 11.65 -3.96
CA GLY A 53 6.74 11.07 -3.82
C GLY A 53 7.33 11.16 -2.41
N GLU A 54 6.54 11.56 -1.40
CA GLU A 54 7.03 11.79 -0.03
C GLU A 54 7.60 10.54 0.67
N VAL A 55 7.29 9.35 0.16
CA VAL A 55 7.80 8.07 0.69
C VAL A 55 8.76 7.35 -0.25
N ASP A 56 9.08 7.94 -1.41
CA ASP A 56 10.00 7.32 -2.35
C ASP A 56 11.45 7.55 -1.92
N SER A 57 12.22 6.47 -1.84
CA SER A 57 13.61 6.54 -1.37
C SER A 57 14.45 5.37 -1.85
N ASP A 58 15.59 5.70 -2.47
CA ASP A 58 16.61 4.72 -2.86
C ASP A 58 17.62 4.39 -1.75
N ARG A 59 17.41 4.92 -0.54
CA ARG A 59 18.34 4.72 0.59
C ARG A 59 18.32 3.27 1.06
N ARG A 60 19.52 2.69 1.25
CA ARG A 60 19.71 1.30 1.73
C ARG A 60 20.21 1.22 3.16
N ASP A 61 20.03 2.28 3.94
CA ASP A 61 20.44 2.36 5.34
C ASP A 61 19.85 1.22 6.18
N PRO A 62 18.56 0.84 6.03
CA PRO A 62 18.00 -0.29 6.77
C PRO A 62 18.75 -1.59 6.49
N ASN A 63 19.07 -1.90 5.23
CA ASN A 63 19.80 -3.11 4.84
C ASN A 63 21.16 -3.21 5.54
N ARG A 64 21.85 -2.07 5.66
CA ARG A 64 23.15 -1.97 6.36
C ARG A 64 22.98 -2.19 7.86
N LEU A 65 21.94 -1.59 8.46
CA LEU A 65 21.67 -1.69 9.90
C LEU A 65 21.25 -3.09 10.32
N ILE A 66 20.43 -3.78 9.52
CA ILE A 66 19.93 -5.12 9.86
C ILE A 66 20.83 -6.26 9.35
N GLY A 67 21.88 -5.96 8.57
CA GLY A 67 22.84 -6.95 8.06
C GLY A 67 22.30 -7.91 7.00
N ARG A 68 21.14 -7.62 6.39
CA ARG A 68 20.50 -8.42 5.34
C ARG A 68 19.72 -7.53 4.37
N ALA A 69 19.30 -8.09 3.24
CA ALA A 69 18.33 -7.43 2.39
C ALA A 69 17.02 -7.17 3.14
N THR A 70 16.39 -6.02 2.87
CA THR A 70 15.01 -5.73 3.29
C THR A 70 14.05 -6.74 2.67
N THR A 71 12.95 -7.02 3.36
CA THR A 71 11.91 -7.90 2.84
C THR A 71 11.36 -7.32 1.55
N SER A 72 11.25 -8.13 0.49
CA SER A 72 10.73 -7.66 -0.80
C SER A 72 9.21 -7.45 -0.75
N LEU A 73 8.69 -6.66 -1.69
CA LEU A 73 7.24 -6.49 -1.83
C LEU A 73 6.54 -7.84 -2.06
N ALA A 74 7.11 -8.70 -2.91
CA ALA A 74 6.55 -10.02 -3.20
C ALA A 74 6.50 -10.90 -1.95
N ASP A 75 7.55 -10.91 -1.13
CA ASP A 75 7.57 -11.68 0.12
C ASP A 75 6.55 -11.13 1.13
N ALA A 76 6.38 -9.81 1.21
CA ALA A 76 5.40 -9.17 2.06
C ALA A 76 3.96 -9.51 1.64
N VAL A 77 3.67 -9.45 0.33
CA VAL A 77 2.37 -9.87 -0.23
C VAL A 77 2.14 -11.36 0.05
N THR A 78 3.17 -12.19 -0.11
CA THR A 78 3.09 -13.64 0.18
C THR A 78 2.69 -13.90 1.63
N ALA A 79 3.24 -13.13 2.57
CA ALA A 79 2.88 -13.25 3.98
C ALA A 79 1.45 -12.79 4.27
N ALA A 80 0.96 -11.78 3.55
CA ALA A 80 -0.37 -11.21 3.75
C ALA A 80 -1.51 -12.05 3.16
N VAL A 81 -1.30 -12.66 1.99
CA VAL A 81 -2.34 -13.43 1.27
C VAL A 81 -2.45 -14.90 1.70
N LYS A 82 -1.55 -15.36 2.59
CA LYS A 82 -1.55 -16.74 3.13
C LYS A 82 -2.50 -16.94 4.32
N GLY A 83 -3.25 -15.90 4.73
CA GLY A 83 -4.29 -15.98 5.77
C GLY A 83 -5.63 -16.41 5.17
#